data_AF-A0A2E1ST21-F1
#
_entry.id   AF-A0A2E1ST21-F1
#
_cell.length_a   1.000
_cell.length_b   1.000
_cell.length_c   1.000
_cell.angle_alpha   90.00
_cell.angle_beta   90.00
_cell.angle_gamma   90.00
#
_symmetry.space_group_name_H-M   'P 1'
#
loop_
_entity.id
_entity.type
_entity.pdbx_description
1 polymer ?
#
loop_
_entity_poly.entity_id
_entity_poly.type
_entity_poly.pdbx_seq_one_letter_code
_entity_poly.pdbx_strand_id
1 'polypeptide(L)' 'MGFGWQELLIVLVIVALIFGTKKLRNIGSDLGGAVKGFKDSAADTKDQQKKDDSE' A
#
# COMPACT_ATOMS: atom_id res chain seq x y z
N MET A 1 -23.66 -10.97 9.06
CA MET A 1 -22.39 -10.45 8.50
C MET A 1 -21.51 -10.03 9.65
N GLY A 2 -20.36 -10.65 9.92
CA GLY A 2 -19.52 -10.14 11.00
C GLY A 2 -18.40 -11.04 11.52
N PHE A 3 -17.70 -11.77 10.64
CA PHE A 3 -16.56 -12.63 11.03
C PHE A 3 -15.37 -12.53 10.05
N GLY A 4 -15.17 -11.37 9.42
CA GLY A 4 -14.04 -11.21 8.48
C GLY A 4 -13.13 -10.05 8.81
N TRP A 5 -13.70 -8.85 8.93
CA TRP A 5 -12.92 -7.62 9.08
C TRP A 5 -12.50 -7.37 10.54
N GLN A 6 -13.26 -7.84 11.52
CA GLN A 6 -12.93 -7.69 12.95
C GLN A 6 -11.75 -8.58 13.37
N GLU A 7 -11.68 -9.81 12.86
CA GLU A 7 -10.57 -10.74 13.11
C GLU A 7 -9.27 -10.16 12.56
N LEU A 8 -9.29 -9.60 11.35
CA LEU A 8 -8.12 -8.95 10.76
C LEU A 8 -7.66 -7.76 11.60
N LEU A 9 -8.59 -6.96 12.15
CA LEU A 9 -8.23 -5.87 13.05
C LEU A 9 -7.60 -6.38 14.35
N ILE A 10 -8.15 -7.43 14.96
CA ILE A 10 -7.60 -8.03 16.19
C ILE A 10 -6.19 -8.57 15.94
N VAL A 11 -5.98 -9.31 14.84
CA VAL A 11 -4.67 -9.81 14.44
C VAL A 11 -3.69 -8.66 14.19
N LEU A 12 -4.13 -7.60 13.52
CA LEU A 12 -3.31 -6.42 13.25
C LEU A 12 -2.86 -5.72 14.54
N VAL A 13 -3.74 -5.62 15.54
CA VAL A 13 -3.40 -5.07 16.86
C VAL A 13 -2.34 -5.94 17.55
N ILE A 14 -2.49 -7.26 17.54
CA ILE A 14 -1.51 -8.18 18.13
C ILE A 14 -0.14 -8.04 17.44
N VAL A 15 -0.11 -8.03 16.11
CA VAL A 15 1.11 -7.82 15.33
C VAL A 15 1.75 -6.47 15.67
N ALA A 16 0.95 -5.40 15.76
CA ALA A 16 1.44 -4.07 16.10
C ALA A 16 2.04 -4.01 17.53
N LEU A 17 1.50 -4.76 18.49
CA LEU A 17 2.05 -4.86 19.84
C LEU A 17 3.37 -5.64 19.87
N ILE A 18 3.49 -6.74 19.11
CA ILE A 18 4.71 -7.57 19.04
C ILE A 18 5.85 -6.80 18.36
N PHE A 19 5.58 -6.20 17.20
CA PHE A 19 6.60 -5.52 16.41
C PHE A 19 6.85 -4.07 16.86
N GLY A 20 5.90 -3.48 17.58
CA GLY A 20 5.86 -2.07 17.93
C GLY A 20 5.52 -1.17 16.74
N THR A 21 4.81 -0.08 17.00
CA THR A 21 4.39 0.88 15.97
C THR A 21 5.56 1.58 15.27
N LYS A 22 6.70 1.74 15.97
CA LYS A 22 7.90 2.38 15.42
C LYS A 22 8.54 1.56 14.29
N LYS A 23 8.64 0.24 14.46
CA LYS A 23 9.20 -0.66 13.45
C LYS A 23 8.25 -0.81 12.26
N LEU A 24 6.95 -0.94 12.55
CA LEU A 24 5.91 -1.01 11.53
C LEU A 24 5.83 0.28 10.68
N ARG A 25 6.01 1.46 11.30
CA ARG A 25 6.08 2.74 10.58
C ARG A 25 7.31 2.84 9.70
N ASN A 26 8.49 2.44 10.18
CA ASN A 26 9.72 2.53 9.40
C ASN A 26 9.64 1.64 8.15
N ILE A 27 9.25 0.37 8.33
CA ILE A 27 9.06 -0.58 7.23
C ILE A 27 7.90 -0.14 6.32
N GLY A 28 6.82 0.38 6.89
CA GLY A 28 5.67 0.88 6.13
C GLY A 28 6.00 2.11 5.28
N SER A 29 6.87 3.00 5.75
CA SER A 29 7.36 4.15 4.98
C SER A 29 8.24 3.71 3.82
N ASP A 30 9.14 2.75 4.03
CA ASP A 30 10.03 2.23 2.98
C ASP A 30 9.25 1.49 1.89
N LEU A 31 8.38 0.56 2.30
CA LEU A 31 7.51 -0.18 1.38
C LEU A 31 6.49 0.72 0.71
N GLY A 32 5.90 1.66 1.45
CA GLY A 32 4.92 2.61 0.93
C GLY A 32 5.52 3.56 -0.10
N GLY A 33 6.77 4.01 0.11
CA GLY A 33 7.51 4.81 -0.85
C GLY A 33 7.76 4.06 -2.16
N ALA A 34 8.21 2.79 -2.07
CA ALA A 34 8.45 1.96 -3.25
C ALA A 34 7.16 1.69 -4.06
N VAL A 35 6.06 1.35 -3.37
CA VAL A 35 4.76 1.11 -4.02
C VAL A 35 4.20 2.38 -4.64
N LYS A 36 4.37 3.54 -3.98
CA LYS A 36 3.96 4.83 -4.54
C LYS A 36 4.70 5.14 -5.84
N GLY A 37 6.02 5.02 -5.86
CA GLY A 37 6.81 5.24 -7.08
C GLY A 37 6.43 4.29 -8.22
N PHE A 38 6.13 3.03 -7.90
CA PHE A 38 5.63 2.06 -8.87
C PHE A 38 4.27 2.46 -9.45
N LYS A 39 3.31 2.86 -8.58
CA LYS A 39 1.97 3.30 -9.00
C LYS A 39 2.05 4.53 -9.89
N ASP A 40 2.87 5.51 -9.51
CA ASP A 40 3.00 6.78 -10.22
C ASP A 40 3.61 6.55 -11.62
N SER A 41 4.64 5.69 -11.73
CA SER A 41 5.24 5.32 -13.03
C SER A 41 4.28 4.52 -13.92
N ALA A 42 3.51 3.60 -13.34
CA ALA A 42 2.51 2.82 -14.06
C ALA A 42 1.31 3.66 -14.51
N ALA A 43 0.97 4.74 -13.78
CA ALA A 43 -0.04 5.70 -14.18
C ALA A 43 0.47 6.59 -15.33
N ASP A 44 1.72 7.06 -15.24
CA ASP A 44 2.34 7.90 -16.27
C ASP A 44 2.44 7.16 -17.62
N THR A 45 2.81 5.88 -17.59
CA THR A 45 2.83 5.03 -18.81
C THR A 45 1.44 4.90 -19.44
N LYS A 46 0.39 4.79 -18.62
CA LYS A 46 -1.00 4.72 -19.13
C LYS A 46 -1.47 6.04 -19.73
N ASP A 47 -1.10 7.17 -19.14
CA ASP A 47 -1.45 8.49 -19.67
C ASP A 47 -0.66 8.83 -20.93
N GLN A 48 0.60 8.41 -21.05
CA GLN A 48 1.39 8.55 -22.28
C GLN A 48 0.83 7.67 -23.42
N GLN A 49 0.47 6.42 -23.13
CA GLN A 49 -0.14 5.52 -24.11
C GLN A 49 -1.50 6.05 -24.63
N LYS A 50 -2.25 6.77 -23.79
CA LYS A 50 -3.54 7.36 -24.18
C LYS A 50 -3.41 8.60 -25.07
N LYS A 51 -2.25 9.27 -25.09
CA LYS A 51 -1.98 10.42 -25.95
C LYS A 51 -1.50 10.01 -27.35
N ASP A 52 -0.72 8.94 -27.46
CA ASP A 52 -0.25 8.40 -28.76
C ASP A 52 -1.40 7.82 -29.61
N ASP A 53 -2.46 7.27 -28.99
CA ASP A 53 -3.62 6.70 -29.72
C ASP A 53 -4.63 7.77 -30.22
N SER A 54 -4.40 9.06 -29.99
CA SER A 54 -5.29 10.17 -30.40
C SER A 54 -4.66 11.17 -31.38
N GLU A 55 -3.48 10.88 -31.93
CA GLU A 55 -2.86 11.58 -33.08
C GLU A 55 -3.01 10.80 -34.40
#